data_AF-A0A5K0YAD8-F1
#
_entry.id   AF-A0A5K0YAD8-F1
#
_cell.length_a   1.000
_cell.length_b   1.000
_cell.length_c   1.000
_cell.angle_alpha   90.00
_cell.angle_beta   90.00
_cell.angle_gamma   90.00
#
_symmetry.space_group_name_H-M   'P 1'
#
loop_
_entity.id
_entity.type
_entity.pdbx_description
1 polymer ?
#
loop_
_entity_poly.entity_id
_entity_poly.type
_entity_poly.pdbx_seq_one_letter_code
_entity_poly.pdbx_strand_id
1 'polypeptide(L)'
;ILGEAKDLDWREAALEALVSQQVQDETRRAKTQINDVLMGFEGKLSTSNCDLVNALIKEAEIAISSIVAAHESTHEIASFSKSGGGNSYIPKVGDRVHVRGLGDKLGTIVEAPCGDDTTLVQYGKVRLRVGKNDLKLFPMSKSISAVDRVTRWQGQ
;
A
#
# COMPACT_ATOMS: atom_id res chain seq x y z
N ILE A 1 -10.88 14.57 -30.03
CA ILE A 1 -11.15 13.25 -29.45
C ILE A 1 -10.14 12.19 -29.93
N LEU A 2 -9.97 11.94 -31.24
CA LEU A 2 -9.00 10.92 -31.72
C LEU A 2 -7.52 11.22 -31.41
N GLY A 3 -7.12 12.49 -31.43
CA GLY A 3 -5.73 12.90 -31.10
C GLY A 3 -5.39 12.82 -29.60
N GLU A 4 -6.39 12.93 -28.73
CA GLU A 4 -6.24 12.83 -27.27
C GLU A 4 -6.13 11.37 -26.83
N ALA A 5 -6.86 10.46 -27.48
CA ALA A 5 -6.73 9.02 -27.24
C ALA A 5 -5.32 8.50 -27.60
N LYS A 6 -4.76 8.96 -28.75
CA LYS A 6 -3.39 8.62 -29.13
C LYS A 6 -2.34 9.24 -28.19
N ASP A 7 -2.67 10.35 -27.52
CA ASP A 7 -1.83 10.97 -26.48
C ASP A 7 -1.75 10.10 -25.22
N LEU A 8 -2.88 9.49 -24.84
CA LEU A 8 -2.95 8.63 -23.67
C LEU A 8 -2.18 7.31 -23.88
N ASP A 9 -2.31 6.68 -25.05
CA ASP A 9 -1.62 5.42 -25.35
C ASP A 9 -0.09 5.56 -25.28
N TRP A 10 0.49 6.66 -25.77
CA TRP A 10 1.94 6.85 -25.69
C TRP A 10 2.39 7.13 -24.25
N ARG A 11 1.58 7.83 -23.45
CA ARG A 11 1.89 8.11 -22.04
C ARG A 11 1.84 6.86 -21.20
N GLU A 12 0.84 6.00 -21.43
CA GLU A 12 0.72 4.71 -20.77
C GLU A 12 1.93 3.83 -21.09
N ALA A 13 2.29 3.68 -22.37
CA ALA A 13 3.46 2.91 -22.77
C ALA A 13 4.77 3.49 -22.20
N ALA A 14 4.92 4.82 -22.14
CA ALA A 14 6.08 5.47 -21.53
C ALA A 14 6.14 5.23 -20.01
N LEU A 15 5.00 5.27 -19.32
CA LEU A 15 4.91 4.99 -17.89
C LEU A 15 5.23 3.52 -17.59
N GLU A 16 4.68 2.58 -18.37
CA GLU A 16 4.98 1.15 -18.23
C GLU A 16 6.46 0.86 -18.42
N ALA A 17 7.10 1.50 -19.42
CA ALA A 17 8.53 1.36 -19.65
C ALA A 17 9.37 1.89 -18.48
N LEU A 18 9.00 3.05 -17.91
CA LEU A 18 9.67 3.63 -16.75
C LEU A 18 9.53 2.76 -15.50
N VAL A 19 8.33 2.28 -15.20
CA VAL A 19 8.08 1.38 -14.07
C VAL A 19 8.84 0.07 -14.26
N SER A 20 8.83 -0.49 -15.47
CA SER A 20 9.58 -1.71 -15.79
C SER A 20 11.08 -1.52 -15.60
N GLN A 21 11.63 -0.39 -16.05
CA GLN A 21 13.04 -0.05 -15.85
C GLN A 21 13.38 0.08 -14.36
N GLN A 22 12.54 0.77 -13.59
CA GLN A 22 12.72 0.93 -12.15
C GLN A 22 12.74 -0.42 -11.43
N VAL A 23 11.82 -1.33 -11.75
CA VAL A 23 11.77 -2.68 -11.18
C VAL A 23 13.03 -3.48 -11.54
N GLN A 24 13.48 -3.40 -12.79
CA GLN A 24 14.71 -4.08 -13.22
C GLN A 24 15.94 -3.55 -12.48
N ASP A 25 16.07 -2.23 -12.32
CA ASP A 25 17.17 -1.62 -11.59
C ASP A 25 17.17 -2.00 -10.11
N GLU A 26 15.99 -2.03 -9.49
CA GLU A 26 15.84 -2.42 -8.10
C GLU A 26 16.19 -3.89 -7.88
N THR A 27 15.71 -4.77 -8.76
CA THR A 27 16.04 -6.20 -8.75
C THR A 27 17.55 -6.41 -8.91
N ARG A 28 18.18 -5.66 -9.81
CA ARG A 28 19.63 -5.71 -10.02
C ARG A 28 20.40 -5.27 -8.77
N ARG A 29 19.99 -4.17 -8.12
CA ARG A 29 20.59 -3.69 -6.87
C ARG A 29 20.50 -4.73 -5.75
N ALA A 30 19.30 -5.26 -5.50
CA ALA A 30 19.09 -6.27 -4.47
C ALA A 30 19.96 -7.52 -4.72
N LYS A 31 20.04 -7.98 -5.98
CA LYS A 31 20.88 -9.11 -6.38
C LYS A 31 22.35 -8.86 -6.08
N THR A 32 22.88 -7.68 -6.41
CA THR A 32 24.27 -7.33 -6.10
C THR A 32 24.52 -7.35 -4.59
N GLN A 33 23.64 -6.75 -3.79
CA GLN A 33 23.81 -6.72 -2.33
C GLN A 33 23.76 -8.12 -1.70
N ILE A 34 22.86 -8.99 -2.17
CA ILE A 34 22.79 -10.39 -1.70
C ILE A 34 24.07 -11.14 -2.08
N ASN A 35 24.60 -10.95 -3.29
CA ASN A 35 25.86 -11.57 -3.70
C ASN A 35 27.04 -11.12 -2.84
N ASP A 36 27.09 -9.84 -2.45
CA ASP A 36 28.14 -9.33 -1.56
C ASP A 36 28.07 -10.00 -0.18
N VAL A 37 26.85 -10.20 0.36
CA VAL A 37 26.64 -10.96 1.60
C VAL A 37 27.10 -12.41 1.46
N LEU A 38 26.78 -13.08 0.35
CA LEU A 38 27.20 -14.45 0.08
C LEU A 38 28.73 -14.58 0.00
N MET A 39 29.40 -13.70 -0.75
CA MET A 39 30.85 -13.68 -0.82
C MET A 39 31.49 -13.47 0.56
N GLY A 40 30.94 -12.55 1.36
CA GLY A 40 31.40 -12.32 2.73
C GLY A 40 31.20 -13.54 3.63
N PHE A 41 30.06 -14.23 3.50
CA PHE A 41 29.76 -15.46 4.21
C PHE A 41 30.71 -16.59 3.81
N GLU A 42 30.93 -16.83 2.52
CA GLU A 42 31.85 -17.87 2.02
C GLU A 42 33.30 -17.65 2.47
N GLY A 43 33.77 -16.40 2.45
CA GLY A 43 35.11 -16.03 2.95
C GLY A 43 35.29 -16.32 4.44
N LYS A 44 34.29 -15.95 5.26
CA LYS A 44 34.28 -16.25 6.70
C LYS A 44 34.11 -17.74 6.97
N LEU A 45 33.28 -18.45 6.21
CA LEU A 45 33.04 -19.88 6.34
C LEU A 45 34.32 -20.68 6.09
N SER A 46 35.10 -20.31 5.07
CA SER A 46 36.35 -20.97 4.69
C SER A 46 37.44 -20.89 5.78
N THR A 47 37.30 -19.98 6.74
CA THR A 47 38.29 -19.71 7.79
C THR A 47 37.78 -19.97 9.21
N SER A 48 36.53 -20.41 9.36
CA SER A 48 35.86 -20.53 10.66
C SER A 48 35.87 -21.95 11.25
N ASN A 49 35.90 -22.04 12.58
CA ASN A 49 35.68 -23.28 13.31
C ASN A 49 34.19 -23.67 13.31
N CYS A 50 33.88 -24.96 13.40
CA CYS A 50 32.51 -25.50 13.41
C CYS A 50 31.56 -24.79 14.39
N ASP A 51 32.07 -24.36 15.55
CA ASP A 51 31.26 -23.71 16.59
C ASP A 51 30.75 -22.31 16.18
N LEU A 52 31.40 -21.68 15.19
CA LEU A 52 31.07 -20.33 14.71
C LEU A 52 30.16 -20.34 13.47
N VAL A 53 29.97 -21.49 12.82
CA VAL A 53 29.17 -21.60 11.59
C VAL A 53 27.72 -21.18 11.83
N ASN A 54 27.12 -21.58 12.94
CA ASN A 54 25.74 -21.17 13.30
C ASN A 54 25.62 -19.66 13.50
N ALA A 55 26.65 -18.99 14.01
CA ALA A 55 26.65 -17.54 14.17
C ALA A 55 26.74 -16.84 12.80
N LEU A 56 27.59 -17.35 11.90
CA LEU A 56 27.73 -16.83 10.54
C LEU A 56 26.45 -16.98 9.72
N ILE A 57 25.75 -18.12 9.85
CA ILE A 57 24.47 -18.35 9.17
C ILE A 57 23.46 -17.30 9.63
N LYS A 58 23.31 -17.10 10.94
CA LYS A 58 22.40 -16.08 11.50
C LYS A 58 22.77 -14.67 11.05
N GLU A 59 24.06 -14.34 11.00
CA GLU A 59 24.52 -13.03 10.51
C GLU A 59 24.10 -12.81 9.04
N ALA A 60 24.32 -13.81 8.17
CA ALA A 60 23.92 -13.76 6.77
C ALA A 60 22.40 -13.69 6.59
N GLU A 61 21.63 -14.46 7.37
CA GLU A 61 20.17 -14.44 7.36
C GLU A 61 19.61 -13.06 7.75
N ILE A 62 20.17 -12.42 8.78
CA ILE A 62 19.78 -11.08 9.21
C ILE A 62 20.12 -10.07 8.11
N ALA A 63 21.31 -10.15 7.51
CA ALA A 63 21.72 -9.23 6.44
C ALA A 63 20.83 -9.35 5.19
N ILE A 64 20.53 -10.58 4.74
CA ILE A 64 19.61 -10.82 3.62
C ILE A 64 18.21 -10.34 3.96
N SER A 65 17.71 -10.63 5.17
CA SER A 65 16.39 -10.14 5.61
C SER A 65 16.32 -8.61 5.61
N SER A 66 17.39 -7.93 6.01
CA SER A 66 17.47 -6.47 5.95
C SER A 66 17.46 -5.94 4.51
N ILE A 67 18.16 -6.61 3.58
CA ILE A 67 18.15 -6.25 2.16
C ILE A 67 16.75 -6.43 1.59
N VAL A 68 16.11 -7.57 1.86
CA VAL A 68 14.73 -7.85 1.44
C VAL A 68 13.80 -6.78 1.98
N ALA A 69 13.85 -6.46 3.28
CA ALA A 69 13.01 -5.43 3.89
C ALA A 69 13.24 -4.02 3.30
N ALA A 70 14.45 -3.68 2.90
CA ALA A 70 14.76 -2.40 2.24
C ALA A 70 14.19 -2.31 0.81
N HIS A 71 13.99 -3.46 0.16
CA HIS A 71 13.46 -3.59 -1.20
C HIS A 71 12.02 -4.11 -1.25
N GLU A 72 11.43 -4.44 -0.09
CA GLU A 72 9.99 -4.57 0.04
C GLU A 72 9.43 -3.21 -0.34
N SER A 73 8.93 -3.13 -1.58
CA SER A 73 8.10 -2.02 -1.97
C SER A 73 7.09 -1.87 -0.86
N THR A 74 7.02 -0.68 -0.23
CA THR A 74 5.81 -0.22 0.44
C THR A 74 4.77 -0.06 -0.67
N HIS A 75 4.40 -1.17 -1.27
CA HIS A 75 3.20 -1.32 -2.01
C HIS A 75 2.16 -1.38 -0.89
N GLU A 76 1.85 -0.19 -0.36
CA GLU A 76 0.46 0.22 -0.50
C GLU A 76 0.14 -0.03 -1.99
N ILE A 77 -0.23 -1.27 -2.31
CA ILE A 77 -1.19 -1.55 -3.36
C ILE A 77 -2.42 -0.82 -2.80
N ALA A 78 -2.43 0.51 -2.94
CA ALA A 78 -3.61 1.32 -2.91
C ALA A 78 -4.40 0.76 -4.08
N SER A 79 -5.12 -0.30 -3.77
CA SER A 79 -5.86 -1.21 -4.63
C SER A 79 -6.34 -0.52 -5.89
N PHE A 80 -5.49 -0.38 -6.90
CA PHE A 80 -5.94 -0.12 -8.26
C PHE A 80 -6.47 -1.45 -8.78
N SER A 81 -7.37 -2.09 -8.01
CA SER A 81 -8.31 -3.03 -8.56
C SER A 81 -9.15 -2.23 -9.54
N LYS A 82 -8.81 -2.36 -10.82
CA LYS A 82 -9.80 -2.42 -11.89
C LYS A 82 -10.87 -3.41 -11.43
N SER A 83 -11.84 -2.95 -10.66
CA SER A 83 -13.02 -3.73 -10.31
C SER A 83 -14.17 -3.20 -11.15
N GLY A 84 -14.19 -3.67 -12.39
CA GLY A 84 -15.46 -4.05 -12.99
C GLY A 84 -15.94 -5.28 -12.22
N GLY A 85 -16.81 -5.05 -11.23
CA GLY A 85 -17.34 -6.11 -10.37
C GLY A 85 -18.07 -5.47 -9.20
N GLY A 86 -19.40 -5.64 -9.14
CA GLY A 86 -20.29 -4.91 -8.25
C GLY A 86 -19.79 -4.79 -6.81
N ASN A 87 -19.62 -3.55 -6.36
CA ASN A 87 -19.22 -3.23 -5.00
C ASN A 87 -20.32 -3.70 -4.02
N SER A 88 -20.05 -4.72 -3.19
CA SER A 88 -20.98 -5.17 -2.14
C SER A 88 -21.04 -4.22 -0.94
N TYR A 89 -20.19 -3.18 -0.92
CA TYR A 89 -20.16 -2.16 0.11
C TYR A 89 -21.51 -1.44 0.25
N ILE A 90 -21.96 -1.28 1.49
CA ILE A 90 -23.14 -0.48 1.85
C ILE A 90 -22.60 0.80 2.51
N PRO A 91 -22.74 1.97 1.86
CA PRO A 91 -22.22 3.23 2.39
C PRO A 91 -22.87 3.60 3.73
N LYS A 92 -22.07 3.93 4.76
CA LYS A 92 -22.57 4.40 6.07
C LYS A 92 -22.08 5.81 6.38
N VAL A 93 -22.88 6.55 7.16
CA VAL A 93 -22.50 7.88 7.65
C VAL A 93 -21.23 7.78 8.49
N GLY A 94 -20.26 8.65 8.19
CA GLY A 94 -18.95 8.69 8.84
C GLY A 94 -17.85 7.91 8.12
N ASP A 95 -18.20 7.05 7.15
CA ASP A 95 -17.17 6.34 6.37
C ASP A 95 -16.38 7.33 5.51
N ARG A 96 -15.05 7.14 5.48
CA ARG A 96 -14.16 7.85 4.55
C ARG A 96 -14.10 7.05 3.25
N VAL A 97 -14.31 7.72 2.12
CA VAL A 97 -14.44 7.08 0.81
C VAL A 97 -13.69 7.87 -0.25
N HIS A 98 -13.05 7.19 -1.20
CA HIS A 98 -12.61 7.81 -2.44
C HIS A 98 -13.78 7.95 -3.41
N VAL A 99 -13.88 9.10 -4.06
CA VAL A 99 -14.92 9.43 -5.03
C VAL A 99 -14.30 9.48 -6.43
N ARG A 100 -14.65 8.53 -7.28
CA ARG A 100 -14.11 8.43 -8.65
C ARG A 100 -14.38 9.68 -9.47
N GLY A 101 -15.60 10.20 -9.41
CA GLY A 101 -16.02 11.42 -10.12
C GLY A 101 -15.30 12.71 -9.69
N LEU A 102 -14.50 12.68 -8.61
CA LEU A 102 -13.67 13.79 -8.16
C LEU A 102 -12.18 13.56 -8.37
N GLY A 103 -11.79 12.58 -9.21
CA GLY A 103 -10.39 12.20 -9.40
C GLY A 103 -9.83 11.45 -8.20
N ASP A 104 -10.61 10.49 -7.69
CA ASP A 104 -10.28 9.65 -6.52
C ASP A 104 -9.95 10.43 -5.24
N LYS A 105 -10.56 11.61 -5.07
CA LYS A 105 -10.43 12.41 -3.86
C LYS A 105 -11.17 11.80 -2.68
N LEU A 106 -10.62 12.00 -1.48
CA LEU A 106 -11.16 11.46 -0.24
C LEU A 106 -12.27 12.34 0.33
N GLY A 107 -13.49 11.80 0.40
CA GLY A 107 -14.64 12.42 1.04
C GLY A 107 -15.11 11.66 2.27
N THR A 108 -16.07 12.22 2.99
CA THR A 108 -16.76 11.58 4.12
C THR A 108 -18.24 11.48 3.81
N ILE A 109 -18.84 10.33 4.07
CA ILE A 109 -20.28 10.15 3.90
C ILE A 109 -21.00 10.89 5.03
N VAL A 110 -21.92 11.77 4.66
CA VAL A 110 -22.74 12.56 5.59
C VAL A 110 -24.21 12.11 5.62
N GLU A 111 -24.66 11.39 4.60
CA GLU A 111 -26.02 10.84 4.53
C GLU A 111 -25.98 9.47 3.86
N ALA A 112 -26.63 8.48 4.47
CA ALA A 112 -26.76 7.13 3.91
C ALA A 112 -27.62 7.13 2.64
N PRO A 113 -27.51 6.11 1.77
CA PRO A 113 -28.32 6.03 0.56
C PRO A 113 -29.81 5.92 0.90
N CYS A 114 -30.62 6.80 0.30
CA CYS A 114 -32.07 6.81 0.46
C CYS A 114 -32.75 6.86 -0.91
N GLY A 115 -33.55 5.83 -1.23
CA GLY A 115 -34.41 5.76 -2.41
C GLY A 115 -33.70 5.56 -3.76
N ASP A 116 -32.70 6.38 -4.06
CA ASP A 116 -32.09 6.51 -5.40
C ASP A 116 -30.73 5.79 -5.52
N ASP A 117 -30.34 4.98 -4.54
CA ASP A 117 -29.03 4.32 -4.41
C ASP A 117 -27.82 5.29 -4.50
N THR A 118 -28.07 6.58 -4.23
CA THR A 118 -27.05 7.63 -4.14
C THR A 118 -26.86 8.08 -2.70
N THR A 119 -25.61 8.39 -2.34
CA THR A 119 -25.17 8.74 -0.99
C THR A 119 -24.61 10.18 -1.00
N LEU A 120 -24.84 10.97 0.05
CA LEU A 120 -24.27 12.33 0.14
C LEU A 120 -22.87 12.28 0.73
N VAL A 121 -21.88 12.78 -0.02
CA VAL A 121 -20.47 12.83 0.36
C VAL A 121 -20.02 14.28 0.50
N GLN A 122 -19.33 14.58 1.60
CA GLN A 122 -18.67 15.86 1.82
C GLN A 122 -17.19 15.77 1.46
N TYR A 123 -16.74 16.66 0.57
CA TYR A 123 -15.34 16.88 0.23
C TYR A 123 -15.00 18.36 0.44
N GLY A 124 -14.14 18.65 1.42
CA GLY A 124 -13.85 20.02 1.83
C GLY A 124 -15.13 20.76 2.24
N LYS A 125 -15.47 21.83 1.50
CA LYS A 125 -16.68 22.65 1.71
C LYS A 125 -17.86 22.24 0.82
N VAL A 126 -17.68 21.27 -0.08
CA VAL A 126 -18.67 20.88 -1.08
C VAL A 126 -19.35 19.58 -0.65
N ARG A 127 -20.65 19.45 -0.94
CA ARG A 127 -21.45 18.23 -0.72
C ARG A 127 -22.02 17.75 -2.05
N LEU A 128 -21.87 16.47 -2.36
CA LEU A 128 -22.22 15.88 -3.65
C LEU A 128 -22.96 14.57 -3.44
N ARG A 129 -24.01 14.33 -4.23
CA ARG A 129 -24.64 13.00 -4.31
C ARG A 129 -23.83 12.14 -5.24
N VAL A 130 -23.45 10.96 -4.77
CA VAL A 130 -22.57 10.03 -5.49
C VAL A 130 -23.23 8.65 -5.51
N GLY A 131 -23.23 8.01 -6.68
CA GLY A 131 -23.71 6.64 -6.82
C GLY A 131 -22.77 5.64 -6.17
N LYS A 132 -23.32 4.54 -5.67
CA LYS A 132 -22.55 3.49 -4.98
C LYS A 132 -21.34 2.95 -5.79
N ASN A 133 -21.43 2.91 -7.11
CA ASN A 133 -20.37 2.42 -8.00
C ASN A 133 -19.18 3.38 -8.14
N ASP A 134 -19.37 4.65 -7.79
CA ASP A 134 -18.33 5.69 -7.82
C ASP A 134 -17.63 5.88 -6.46
N LEU A 135 -18.00 5.06 -5.47
CA LEU A 135 -17.46 5.08 -4.13
C LEU A 135 -16.54 3.88 -3.88
N LYS A 136 -15.41 4.15 -3.25
CA LYS A 136 -14.49 3.13 -2.75
C LYS A 136 -14.13 3.41 -1.30
N LEU A 137 -14.40 2.47 -0.39
CA LEU A 137 -14.09 2.62 1.02
C LEU A 137 -12.59 2.88 1.21
N PHE A 138 -12.25 3.92 1.96
CA PHE A 138 -10.89 4.17 2.43
C PHE A 138 -10.69 3.36 3.71
N PRO A 139 -9.85 2.31 3.71
CA PRO A 139 -9.59 1.55 4.91
C PRO A 139 -8.90 2.45 5.91
N MET A 140 -9.59 2.77 7.01
CA MET A 140 -8.94 3.38 8.15
C MET A 140 -8.03 2.32 8.77
N SER A 141 -6.72 2.57 8.77
CA SER A 141 -5.81 1.74 9.57
C SER A 141 -6.32 1.76 11.00
N LYS A 142 -6.62 0.57 11.55
CA LYS A 142 -7.06 0.44 12.93
C LYS A 142 -5.87 0.84 13.82
N SER A 143 -5.77 2.12 14.15
CA SER A 143 -5.02 2.52 15.33
C SER A 143 -5.82 2.02 16.54
N ILE A 144 -5.09 1.39 17.45
CA ILE A 144 -5.59 0.76 18.67
C ILE A 144 -6.53 1.73 19.39
N SER A 145 -7.73 1.25 19.72
CA SER A 145 -8.72 1.96 20.51
C SER A 145 -8.10 2.46 21.81
N ALA A 146 -7.85 3.76 21.88
CA ALA A 146 -7.59 4.48 23.13
C ALA A 146 -8.90 4.63 23.93
N VAL A 147 -9.50 3.51 24.32
CA VAL A 147 -10.49 3.42 25.40
C VAL A 147 -10.32 2.05 26.05
N ASP A 148 -9.24 1.88 26.81
CA ASP A 148 -9.34 1.05 28.00
C ASP A 148 -8.27 1.45 29.04
N ARG A 149 -8.76 1.76 30.24
CA ARG A 149 -8.03 2.01 31.51
C ARG A 149 -7.47 3.42 31.77
N VAL A 150 -8.35 4.41 31.75
CA VAL A 150 -8.39 5.40 32.85
C VAL A 150 -9.52 5.00 33.80
N THR A 151 -9.13 4.28 34.85
CA THR A 151 -9.72 4.14 36.19
C THR A 151 -8.77 3.16 36.88
N ARG A 152 -8.18 3.38 38.04
CA ARG A 152 -8.33 4.37 39.09
C ARG A 152 -7.19 4.02 40.06
N TRP A 153 -6.19 4.87 40.21
CA TRP A 153 -5.31 4.79 41.40
C TRP A 153 -6.05 5.47 42.54
N GLN A 154 -6.22 4.75 43.66
CA GLN A 154 -6.14 5.21 45.06
C GLN A 154 -6.79 4.16 45.97
N GLY A 155 -6.03 3.71 46.95
CA GLY A 155 -6.47 2.80 48.01
C GLY A 155 -5.28 2.08 48.61
N GLN A 156 -4.65 2.72 49.59
CA GLN A 156 -3.61 2.21 50.51
C GLN A 156 -3.89 0.80 51.03
#